data_AF-A0A538UBW1-F1
#
_entry.id   AF-A0A538UBW1-F1
#
_cell.length_a   1.000
_cell.length_b   1.000
_cell.length_c   1.000
_cell.angle_alpha   90.00
_cell.angle_beta   90.00
_cell.angle_gamma   90.00
#
_symmetry.space_group_name_H-M   'P 1'
#
loop_
_entity.id
_entity.type
_entity.pdbx_description
1 polymer ?
#
loop_
_entity_poly.entity_id
_entity_poly.type
_entity_poly.pdbx_seq_one_letter_code
_entity_poly.pdbx_strand_id
1 'polypeptide(L)'
;LRALLAERELGLTLTDDAREVLAEEGYDPHLGARPLKRTIQRRLQNPLAMKLLAGEFKPGQTVEVRVEKGEFVMSPAARKAAATGARG
;
A
#
# COMPACT_ATOMS: atom_id res chain seq x y z
N LEU A 1 1.87 3.92 -24.68
CA LEU A 1 0.92 3.84 -23.54
C LEU A 1 1.54 3.14 -22.31
N ARG A 2 2.74 3.56 -21.87
CA ARG A 2 3.46 2.93 -20.73
C ARG A 2 4.03 3.96 -19.73
N ALA A 3 3.77 5.25 -19.94
CA ALA A 3 4.47 6.33 -19.23
C ALA A 3 3.60 7.17 -18.29
N LEU A 4 2.28 6.97 -18.22
CA LEU A 4 1.38 7.90 -17.48
C LEU A 4 1.09 7.51 -16.03
N LEU A 5 1.76 6.50 -15.47
CA LEU A 5 1.47 5.96 -14.13
C LEU A 5 2.70 5.85 -13.23
N ALA A 6 3.89 6.27 -13.70
CA ALA A 6 5.15 6.06 -12.98
C ALA A 6 5.37 7.03 -11.80
N GLU A 7 4.66 8.15 -11.75
CA GLU A 7 4.81 9.16 -10.69
C GLU A 7 3.43 9.59 -10.22
N ARG A 8 2.73 8.70 -9.54
CA ARG A 8 1.57 9.13 -8.76
C ARG A 8 2.04 9.19 -7.32
N GLU A 9 2.12 10.42 -6.82
CA GLU A 9 2.56 10.84 -5.48
C GLU A 9 1.64 10.31 -4.36
N LEU A 10 1.18 9.06 -4.45
CA LEU A 10 0.41 8.44 -3.39
C LEU A 10 1.36 7.78 -2.40
N GLY A 11 1.31 8.27 -1.17
CA GLY A 11 1.92 7.57 -0.03
C GLY A 11 1.14 6.29 0.24
N LEU A 12 1.84 5.22 0.56
CA LEU A 12 1.25 3.93 0.91
C LEU A 12 1.78 3.53 2.28
N THR A 13 0.88 3.34 3.23
CA THR A 13 1.22 2.87 4.58
C THR A 13 0.50 1.56 4.84
N LEU A 14 1.25 0.56 5.29
CA LEU A 14 0.73 -0.76 5.62
C LEU A 14 0.76 -0.94 7.13
N THR A 15 -0.37 -1.35 7.69
CA THR A 15 -0.47 -1.83 9.07
C THR A 15 0.26 -3.17 9.23
N ASP A 16 0.61 -3.52 10.47
CA ASP A 16 1.33 -4.76 10.76
C ASP A 16 0.53 -6.00 10.34
N ASP A 17 -0.78 -6.03 10.63
CA ASP A 17 -1.70 -7.08 10.17
C ASP A 17 -1.67 -7.24 8.65
N ALA A 18 -1.66 -6.12 7.90
CA ALA A 18 -1.58 -6.18 6.45
C ALA A 18 -0.22 -6.71 5.97
N ARG A 19 0.87 -6.42 6.68
CA ARG A 19 2.20 -6.95 6.36
C ARG A 19 2.26 -8.45 6.61
N GLU A 20 1.66 -8.95 7.68
CA GLU A 20 1.59 -10.38 7.99
C GLU A 20 0.80 -11.13 6.92
N VAL A 21 -0.40 -10.67 6.57
CA VAL A 21 -1.23 -11.33 5.54
C VAL A 21 -0.56 -11.26 4.17
N LEU A 22 0.09 -10.14 3.83
CA LEU A 22 0.89 -10.07 2.61
C LEU A 22 2.09 -10.99 2.65
N ALA A 23 2.73 -11.16 3.81
CA ALA A 23 3.80 -12.12 3.98
C ALA A 23 3.25 -13.53 3.77
N GLU A 24 2.15 -13.92 4.39
CA GLU A 24 1.54 -15.23 4.13
C GLU A 24 1.16 -15.44 2.65
N GLU A 25 0.59 -14.43 1.97
CA GLU A 25 0.23 -14.54 0.54
C GLU A 25 1.43 -14.45 -0.42
N GLY A 26 2.49 -13.73 -0.04
CA GLY A 26 3.60 -13.33 -0.90
C GLY A 26 4.95 -13.93 -0.49
N TYR A 27 4.99 -14.75 0.54
CA TYR A 27 6.16 -15.47 0.99
C TYR A 27 6.28 -16.75 0.18
N ASP A 28 7.25 -16.74 -0.73
CA ASP A 28 7.72 -17.95 -1.36
C ASP A 28 9.06 -18.33 -0.68
N PRO A 29 9.13 -19.49 0.01
CA PRO A 29 10.34 -19.93 0.70
C PRO A 29 11.56 -20.07 -0.23
N HIS A 30 11.36 -20.16 -1.55
CA HIS A 30 12.44 -20.21 -2.54
C HIS A 30 12.87 -18.82 -3.05
N LEU A 31 12.05 -17.77 -2.92
CA LEU A 31 12.31 -16.43 -3.49
C LEU A 31 12.49 -15.32 -2.43
N GLY A 32 12.28 -15.62 -1.15
CA GLY A 32 12.41 -14.65 -0.06
C GLY A 32 11.39 -13.50 -0.16
N ALA A 33 11.71 -12.29 0.28
CA ALA A 33 10.77 -11.15 0.25
C ALA A 33 10.52 -10.53 -1.15
N ARG A 34 11.08 -11.10 -2.22
CA ARG A 34 10.94 -10.56 -3.59
C ARG A 34 9.53 -10.65 -4.18
N PRO A 35 8.76 -11.74 -3.99
CA PRO A 35 7.37 -11.81 -4.48
C PRO A 35 6.45 -10.86 -3.72
N LEU A 36 6.74 -10.59 -2.44
CA LEU A 36 5.99 -9.66 -1.58
C LEU A 36 5.79 -8.29 -2.24
N LYS A 37 6.86 -7.70 -2.79
CA LYS A 37 6.80 -6.40 -3.47
C LYS A 37 5.86 -6.43 -4.68
N ARG A 38 5.81 -7.55 -5.41
CA ARG A 38 4.95 -7.71 -6.59
C ARG A 38 3.50 -7.97 -6.20
N THR A 39 3.26 -8.73 -5.14
CA THR A 39 1.92 -8.92 -4.56
C THR A 39 1.34 -7.60 -4.08
N ILE A 40 2.13 -6.81 -3.34
CA ILE A 40 1.80 -5.43 -2.94
C ILE A 40 1.43 -4.58 -4.16
N GLN A 41 2.23 -4.58 -5.23
CA GLN A 41 1.91 -3.81 -6.43
C GLN A 41 0.57 -4.26 -7.07
N ARG A 42 0.34 -5.56 -7.26
CA ARG A 42 -0.87 -6.03 -7.94
C ARG A 42 -2.13 -5.89 -7.08
N ARG A 43 -2.05 -6.22 -5.80
CA ARG A 43 -3.18 -6.17 -4.85
C ARG A 43 -3.50 -4.76 -4.40
N LEU A 44 -2.50 -3.86 -4.35
CA LEU A 44 -2.69 -2.52 -3.79
C LEU A 44 -2.57 -1.41 -4.84
N GLN A 45 -1.52 -1.36 -5.67
CA GLN A 45 -1.39 -0.26 -6.64
C GLN A 45 -2.49 -0.25 -7.69
N ASN A 46 -2.93 -1.42 -8.19
CA ASN A 46 -3.98 -1.47 -9.20
C ASN A 46 -5.33 -0.90 -8.70
N PRO A 47 -5.88 -1.38 -7.56
CA PRO A 47 -7.10 -0.79 -7.02
C PRO A 47 -6.91 0.66 -6.58
N LEU A 48 -5.73 1.06 -6.09
CA LEU A 48 -5.45 2.47 -5.81
C LEU A 48 -5.49 3.35 -7.05
N ALA A 49 -4.93 2.89 -8.16
CA ALA A 49 -5.00 3.60 -9.43
C ALA A 49 -6.45 3.77 -9.90
N MET A 50 -7.28 2.73 -9.75
CA MET A 50 -8.72 2.80 -10.07
C MET A 50 -9.46 3.79 -9.18
N LYS A 51 -9.23 3.75 -7.86
CA LYS A 51 -9.84 4.66 -6.89
C LYS A 51 -9.39 6.12 -7.09
N LEU A 52 -8.13 6.32 -7.47
CA LEU A 52 -7.61 7.64 -7.85
C LEU A 52 -8.28 8.16 -9.12
N LEU A 53 -8.48 7.31 -10.13
CA LEU A 53 -9.21 7.68 -11.36
C LEU A 53 -10.69 7.96 -11.08
N ALA A 54 -11.28 7.28 -10.08
CA ALA A 54 -12.64 7.53 -9.61
C ALA A 54 -12.77 8.80 -8.76
N GLY A 55 -11.66 9.44 -8.36
CA GLY A 55 -11.64 10.63 -7.53
C GLY A 55 -11.81 10.36 -6.02
N GLU A 56 -11.74 9.09 -5.58
CA GLU A 56 -11.80 8.73 -4.16
C GLU A 56 -10.53 9.15 -3.40
N PHE A 57 -9.38 9.11 -4.08
CA PHE A 57 -8.09 9.56 -3.54
C PHE A 57 -7.54 10.71 -4.38
N LYS A 58 -6.68 11.53 -3.77
CA LYS A 58 -6.00 12.63 -4.45
C LYS A 58 -4.49 12.37 -4.56
N PRO A 59 -3.82 12.85 -5.63
CA PRO A 59 -2.35 12.86 -5.68
C PRO A 59 -1.77 13.58 -4.46
N GLY A 60 -0.67 13.08 -3.90
CA GLY A 60 -0.07 13.59 -2.66
C GLY A 60 -0.66 13.01 -1.37
N GLN A 61 -1.75 12.24 -1.46
CA GLN A 61 -2.40 11.65 -0.29
C GLN A 61 -1.71 10.36 0.13
N THR A 62 -1.63 10.12 1.44
CA THR A 62 -1.23 8.82 1.96
C THR A 62 -2.46 7.95 2.15
N VAL A 63 -2.41 6.72 1.66
CA VAL A 63 -3.44 5.72 1.83
C VAL A 63 -2.94 4.66 2.79
N GLU A 64 -3.71 4.41 3.83
CA GLU A 64 -3.48 3.33 4.78
C GLU A 64 -4.18 2.07 4.30
N VAL A 65 -3.42 0.98 4.27
CA VAL A 65 -3.88 -0.36 3.92
C VAL A 65 -3.89 -1.20 5.20
N ARG A 66 -5.06 -1.74 5.48
CA ARG A 66 -5.34 -2.59 6.64
C ARG A 66 -6.06 -3.84 6.21
N VAL A 67 -6.02 -4.87 7.05
CA VAL A 67 -6.77 -6.10 6.81
C VAL A 67 -7.92 -6.14 7.81
N GLU A 68 -9.14 -6.34 7.31
CA GLU A 68 -10.32 -6.63 8.11
C GLU A 68 -10.90 -7.96 7.66
N LYS A 69 -11.00 -8.94 8.57
CA LYS A 69 -11.56 -10.27 8.29
C LYS A 69 -10.91 -11.01 7.09
N GLY A 70 -9.62 -10.75 6.83
CA GLY A 70 -8.89 -11.33 5.70
C GLY A 70 -9.00 -10.55 4.39
N GLU A 71 -9.69 -9.41 4.37
CA GLU A 71 -9.79 -8.55 3.19
C GLU A 71 -8.97 -7.25 3.36
N PHE A 72 -8.32 -6.82 2.28
CA PHE A 72 -7.57 -5.56 2.26
C PHE A 72 -8.52 -4.36 2.13
N VAL A 73 -8.61 -3.57 3.19
CA VAL A 73 -9.37 -2.32 3.24
C VAL A 73 -8.40 -1.14 3.08
N MET A 74 -8.73 -0.25 2.16
CA MET A 74 -7.98 0.97 1.88
C MET A 74 -8.74 2.17 2.43
N SER A 75 -8.05 2.97 3.24
CA SER A 75 -8.63 4.19 3.79
C SER A 75 -7.63 5.34 3.66
N PRO A 76 -8.10 6.59 3.51
CA PRO A 76 -7.20 7.73 3.55
C PRO A 76 -6.48 7.69 4.90
N ALA A 77 -5.14 7.69 4.89
CA ALA A 77 -4.38 7.80 6.11
C ALA A 77 -4.71 9.17 6.70
N ALA A 78 -5.62 9.21 7.68
CA ALA A 78 -5.83 10.39 8.48
C ALA A 78 -4.45 10.76 9.01
N ARG A 79 -4.01 12.00 8.73
CA ARG A 79 -2.68 12.49 9.06
C ARG A 79 -2.36 12.15 10.53
N LYS A 80 -1.73 11.00 10.77
CA LYS A 80 -0.93 10.77 11.96
C LYS A 80 0.28 11.67 11.74
N ALA A 81 0.11 12.92 12.14
CA ALA A 81 1.19 13.87 12.24
C ALA A 81 2.31 13.20 13.05
N ALA A 82 3.50 13.20 12.49
CA ALA A 82 4.76 13.29 13.21
C ALA A 82 4.86 12.51 14.52
N ALA A 83 5.23 11.23 14.44
CA ALA A 83 5.87 10.55 15.56
C ALA A 83 6.91 9.54 15.06
N THR A 84 7.95 10.01 14.38
CA THR A 84 9.30 9.41 14.42
C THR A 84 10.29 10.48 13.96
N GLY A 85 10.62 11.36 14.88
CA GLY A 85 11.64 12.38 14.74
C GLY A 85 12.24 12.66 16.12
N ALA A 86 13.13 11.78 16.57
CA ALA A 86 14.13 12.02 17.61
C ALA A 86 15.14 10.87 17.47
N ARG A 87 16.24 11.03 16.73
CA ARG A 87 17.55 11.43 17.29
C ARG A 87 17.78 10.87 18.70
N GLY A 88 18.64 9.86 18.75
CA GLY A 88 19.48 9.46 19.88
C GLY A 88 20.72 8.86 19.29
#